data_AF-G4QKD9-F1
#
_entry.id   AF-G4QKD9-F1
#
_cell.length_a   1.000
_cell.length_b   1.000
_cell.length_c   1.000
_cell.angle_alpha   90.00
_cell.angle_beta   90.00
_cell.angle_gamma   90.00
#
_symmetry.space_group_name_H-M   'P 1'
#
loop_
_entity.id
_entity.type
_entity.pdbx_description
1 polymer ?
#
loop_
_entity_poly.entity_id
_entity_poly.type
_entity_poly.pdbx_seq_one_letter_code
_entity_poly.pdbx_strand_id
1 'polypeptide(L)' 'MSKKSLPLTLYQTLEKHAQDADINDDEELQDILKKLTALNEKVEAIKQRARDKRVEKAPNVILLNSRR' A
#
# COMPACT_ATOMS: atom_id res chain seq x y z
N MET A 1 7.46 -6.14 10.40
CA MET A 1 6.29 -5.24 10.35
C MET A 1 6.19 -4.63 8.96
N SER A 2 5.21 -5.04 8.14
CA SER A 2 4.93 -4.36 6.87
C SER A 2 4.55 -2.91 7.18
N LYS A 3 5.34 -1.94 6.73
CA LYS A 3 4.98 -0.53 6.87
C LYS A 3 3.69 -0.31 6.07
N LYS A 4 2.58 0.03 6.75
CA LYS A 4 1.34 0.41 6.11
C LYS A 4 1.62 1.50 5.08
N SER A 5 0.93 1.44 3.94
CA SER A 5 1.04 2.48 2.92
C SER A 5 0.48 3.79 3.51
N LEU A 6 1.02 4.94 3.07
CA LEU A 6 0.49 6.24 3.46
C LEU A 6 -1.01 6.37 3.13
N PRO A 7 -1.51 5.95 1.94
CA PRO A 7 -2.95 5.97 1.65
C PRO A 7 -3.79 5.16 2.64
N LEU A 8 -3.33 3.99 3.06
CA LEU A 8 -4.03 3.16 4.04
C LEU A 8 -4.06 3.80 5.42
N THR A 9 -2.95 4.43 5.84
CA THR A 9 -2.90 5.17 7.10
C THR A 9 -3.87 6.36 7.08
N LEU A 10 -3.89 7.13 5.98
CA LEU A 10 -4.81 8.26 5.83
C LEU A 10 -6.28 7.82 5.84
N TYR A 11 -6.61 6.72 5.16
CA TYR A 11 -7.95 6.14 5.19
C TYR A 11 -8.39 5.85 6.64
N GLN A 12 -7.56 5.14 7.40
CA GLN A 12 -7.88 4.75 8.78
C GLN A 12 -8.02 5.96 9.71
N THR A 13 -7.17 6.97 9.53
CA THR A 13 -7.26 8.20 10.32
C THR A 13 -8.52 8.99 10.00
N LEU A 14 -8.88 9.14 8.72
CA LEU A 14 -10.08 9.86 8.29
C LEU A 14 -11.36 9.13 8.71
N GLU A 15 -11.43 7.82 8.50
CA GLU A 15 -12.56 6.99 8.94
C GLU A 15 -12.80 7.12 10.45
N LYS A 16 -11.73 7.08 11.24
CA LYS A 16 -11.83 7.30 12.69
C LYS A 16 -12.33 8.71 13.03
N HIS A 17 -11.80 9.75 12.40
CA HIS A 17 -12.25 11.13 12.67
C HIS A 17 -13.72 11.33 12.29
N ALA A 18 -14.18 10.68 11.21
CA ALA A 18 -15.57 10.74 10.79
C ALA A 18 -16.51 10.06 11.79
N GLN A 19 -16.09 8.91 12.33
CA GLN A 19 -16.81 8.22 13.41
C GLN A 19 -16.88 9.08 14.67
N ASP A 20 -15.74 9.67 15.08
CA ASP A 20 -15.65 10.51 16.28
C ASP A 20 -16.48 11.80 16.15
N ALA A 21 -16.70 12.29 14.93
CA ALA A 21 -17.48 13.49 14.62
C ALA A 21 -18.95 13.22 14.19
N ASP A 22 -19.37 11.95 14.13
CA ASP A 22 -20.71 11.53 13.68
C ASP A 22 -21.12 12.01 12.27
N ILE A 23 -20.15 12.05 11.34
CA ILE A 23 -20.35 12.53 9.94
C ILE A 23 -20.23 11.41 8.91
N ASN A 24 -20.61 10.18 9.29
CA ASN A 24 -20.36 8.98 8.49
C ASN A 24 -21.07 9.00 7.11
N ASP A 25 -22.16 9.76 6.98
CA ASP A 25 -22.99 9.84 5.78
C ASP A 25 -22.60 10.99 4.83
N ASP A 26 -21.46 11.65 5.07
CA ASP A 26 -20.97 12.72 4.20
C ASP A 26 -20.49 12.19 2.83
N GLU A 27 -21.10 12.67 1.75
CA GLU A 27 -20.81 12.19 0.40
C GLU A 27 -19.39 12.51 -0.06
N GLU A 28 -18.84 13.68 0.32
CA GLU A 28 -17.48 14.08 -0.04
C GLU A 28 -16.45 13.19 0.66
N LEU A 29 -16.68 12.88 1.93
CA LEU A 29 -15.89 11.93 2.70
C LEU A 29 -15.90 10.54 2.05
N GLN A 30 -17.07 10.04 1.66
CA GLN A 30 -17.18 8.74 0.99
C GLN A 30 -16.40 8.70 -0.32
N ASP A 31 -16.41 9.78 -1.10
CA ASP A 31 -15.61 9.91 -2.33
C ASP A 31 -14.09 9.95 -2.02
N ILE A 32 -13.67 10.66 -0.98
CA ILE A 32 -12.27 10.70 -0.52
C ILE A 32 -11.80 9.30 -0.11
N LEU A 33 -12.60 8.57 0.68
CA LEU A 33 -12.29 7.21 1.12
C LEU A 33 -12.16 6.25 -0.08
N LYS A 34 -13.05 6.35 -1.08
CA LYS A 34 -12.94 5.59 -2.34
C LYS A 34 -11.64 5.90 -3.08
N LYS A 35 -11.27 7.18 -3.20
CA LYS A 35 -10.02 7.61 -3.84
C LYS A 35 -8.78 7.09 -3.12
N LEU A 36 -8.79 7.10 -1.78
CA LEU A 36 -7.69 6.57 -0.97
C LEU A 36 -7.53 5.05 -1.14
N THR A 37 -8.63 4.31 -1.22
CA THR A 37 -8.63 2.87 -1.50
C THR A 37 -8.03 2.59 -2.88
N ALA A 38 -8.51 3.26 -3.93
CA ALA A 38 -7.99 3.11 -5.28
C ALA A 38 -6.51 3.50 -5.40
N LEU A 39 -6.05 4.51 -4.66
CA LEU A 39 -4.65 4.88 -4.59
C LEU A 39 -3.81 3.82 -3.88
N ASN A 40 -4.31 3.26 -2.78
CA ASN A 40 -3.64 2.17 -2.06
C ASN A 40 -3.41 0.95 -2.96
N GLU A 41 -4.41 0.52 -3.71
CA GLU A 41 -4.31 -0.60 -4.65
C GLU A 41 -3.21 -0.38 -5.69
N LYS A 42 -3.15 0.82 -6.29
CA LYS A 42 -2.10 1.18 -7.25
C LYS A 42 -0.72 1.14 -6.61
N VAL A 43 -0.57 1.66 -5.39
CA VAL A 43 0.69 1.65 -4.64
C VAL A 43 1.14 0.22 -4.36
N GLU A 44 0.24 -0.66 -3.91
CA GLU A 44 0.58 -2.06 -3.64
C GLU A 44 0.93 -2.81 -4.94
N ALA A 45 0.23 -2.57 -6.05
CA ALA A 45 0.58 -3.13 -7.35
C ALA A 45 1.98 -2.71 -7.81
N ILE A 46 2.35 -1.42 -7.64
CA ILE A 46 3.68 -0.93 -7.97
C ILE A 46 4.75 -1.53 -7.06
N LYS A 47 4.49 -1.62 -5.75
CA LYS A 47 5.39 -2.27 -4.79
C LYS A 47 5.61 -3.73 -5.15
N GLN A 48 4.57 -4.45 -5.54
CA GLN A 48 4.67 -5.85 -5.95
C GLN A 48 5.53 -5.98 -7.21
N ARG A 49 5.25 -5.20 -8.26
CA ARG A 49 6.10 -5.16 -9.47
C ARG A 49 7.57 -4.82 -9.17
N ALA A 50 7.82 -3.92 -8.22
CA ALA A 50 9.19 -3.58 -7.80
C ALA A 50 9.87 -4.73 -7.05
N ARG A 51 9.13 -5.52 -6.26
CA ARG A 51 9.63 -6.75 -5.62
C ARG A 51 9.94 -7.82 -6.66
N ASP A 52 9.02 -8.06 -7.59
CA ASP A 52 9.18 -9.06 -8.65
C ASP A 52 10.43 -8.75 -9.49
N LYS A 53 10.62 -7.49 -9.92
CA LYS A 53 11.84 -7.05 -10.62
C LYS A 53 13.13 -7.23 -9.82
N ARG A 54 13.08 -7.13 -8.49
CA ARG A 54 14.25 -7.38 -7.63
C ARG A 54 14.54 -8.87 -7.54
N VAL A 55 13.52 -9.71 -7.46
CA VAL A 55 13.64 -11.17 -7.48
C VAL A 55 14.16 -11.66 -8.84
N GLU A 56 13.66 -11.12 -9.96
CA GLU A 56 14.12 -11.42 -11.33
C GLU A 56 15.56 -10.97 -11.61
N LYS A 57 16.06 -9.94 -10.92
CA LYS A 57 17.47 -9.51 -11.02
C LYS A 57 18.40 -10.28 -10.08
N ALA A 58 17.86 -10.95 -9.06
CA ALA A 58 18.63 -11.74 -8.10
C ALA A 58 18.93 -13.22 -8.46
N PRO A 59 18.43 -13.86 -9.55
CA PRO A 59 18.66 -15.29 -9.76
C PRO A 59 20.10 -15.59 -10.20
N ASN A 60 20.85 -14.58 -10.67
CA ASN A 60 22.24 -14.75 -11.12
C ASN A 60 23.30 -14.47 -10.04
N VAL A 61 22.93 -14.12 -8.81
CA VAL A 61 23.92 -13.83 -7.74
C VAL A 61 24.07 -14.99 -6.75
N ILE A 62 23.12 -15.93 -6.70
CA ILE A 62 23.17 -17.06 -5.73
C ILE A 62 24.08 -18.22 -6.21
N LEU A 63 24.50 -18.24 -7.48
CA LEU A 63 25.33 -19.32 -8.04
C LEU A 63 26.86 -19.12 -7.93
N LEU A 64 27.34 -18.06 -7.26
CA LEU A 64 28.78 -17.78 -7.17
C LEU A 64 29.49 -18.29 -5.90
N ASN A 65 28.76 -18.85 -4.92
CA ASN A 65 29.36 -19.33 -3.66
C ASN A 65 29.49 -20.86 -3.53
N SER A 66 29.40 -21.62 -4.63
CA SER A 66 29.62 -23.10 -4.60
C SER A 66 30.88 -23.57 -5.33
N ARG A 67 31.91 -22.74 -5.45
CA ARG A 67 33.24 -23.18 -5.90
C ARG A 67 34.34 -22.61 -5.01
N ARG A 68 34.55 -23.20 -3.84
CA ARG A 68 35.86 -23.58 -3.29
C ARG A 68 35.70 -24.37 -2.00
#